data_AF-A0A377NFU5-F1
#
_entry.id   AF-A0A377NFU5-F1
#
_cell.length_a   1.000
_cell.length_b   1.000
_cell.length_c   1.000
_cell.angle_alpha   90.00
_cell.angle_beta   90.00
_cell.angle_gamma   90.00
#
_symmetry.space_group_name_H-M   'P 1'
#
loop_
_entity.id
_entity.type
_entity.pdbx_description
1 polymer ?
#
loop_
_entity_poly.entity_id
_entity_poly.type
_entity_poly.pdbx_seq_one_letter_code
_entity_poly.pdbx_strand_id
1 'polypeptide(L)' 'MMRFVLSLIRDYQVATIPLSAFYSSNQPTGLIRLSFAKDDDTLYEGARRLSRV' A
#
# COMPACT_ATOMS: atom_id res chain seq x y z
N MET A 1 -11.25 -0.88 -3.72
CA MET A 1 -9.78 -0.63 -3.82
C MET A 1 -9.37 0.69 -3.18
N MET A 2 -9.80 1.86 -3.68
CA MET A 2 -9.41 3.16 -3.09
C MET A 2 -9.63 3.26 -1.56
N ARG A 3 -10.76 2.73 -1.05
CA ARG A 3 -11.03 2.73 0.40
C ARG A 3 -9.98 1.96 1.22
N PHE A 4 -9.46 0.85 0.69
CA PHE A 4 -8.46 0.02 1.36
C PHE A 4 -7.09 0.71 1.41
N VAL A 5 -6.68 1.35 0.30
CA VAL A 5 -5.44 2.15 0.27
C VAL A 5 -5.53 3.30 1.28
N LEU A 6 -6.69 3.97 1.36
CA LEU A 6 -6.89 5.06 2.32
C LEU A 6 -6.96 4.58 3.78
N SER A 7 -7.40 3.35 4.07
CA SER A 7 -7.36 2.79 5.43
C SER A 7 -5.95 2.38 5.82
N LEU A 8 -5.18 1.77 4.90
CA LEU A 8 -3.75 1.48 5.13
C LEU A 8 -2.97 2.74 5.52
N ILE A 9 -3.25 3.88 4.87
CA ILE A 9 -2.61 5.16 5.19
C ILE A 9 -3.08 5.68 6.55
N ARG A 10 -4.39 5.75 6.79
CA ARG A 10 -4.95 6.42 7.97
C ARG A 10 -4.78 5.60 9.26
N ASP A 11 -5.06 4.32 9.18
CA ASP A 11 -5.21 3.46 10.36
C ASP A 11 -3.91 2.71 10.67
N TYR A 12 -3.17 2.32 9.62
CA TYR A 12 -1.94 1.55 9.75
C TYR A 12 -0.68 2.34 9.43
N GLN A 13 -0.82 3.59 8.95
CA GLN A 13 0.30 4.47 8.61
C GLN A 13 1.26 3.85 7.57
N VAL A 14 0.70 3.13 6.58
CA VAL A 14 1.41 2.53 5.45
C VAL A 14 0.87 3.10 4.13
N ALA A 15 1.72 3.84 3.39
CA ALA A 15 1.36 4.38 2.08
C ALA A 15 1.55 3.35 0.96
N THR A 16 0.54 3.22 0.09
CA THR A 16 0.53 2.27 -1.03
C THR A 16 -0.11 2.89 -2.27
N ILE A 17 0.06 2.26 -3.43
CA ILE A 17 -0.60 2.68 -4.68
C ILE A 17 -1.51 1.54 -5.15
N PRO A 18 -2.79 1.80 -5.48
CA PRO A 18 -3.63 0.76 -6.08
C PRO A 18 -3.11 0.40 -7.47
N LEU A 19 -2.97 -0.89 -7.79
CA LEU A 19 -2.43 -1.30 -9.10
C LEU A 19 -3.36 -0.87 -10.26
N SER A 20 -4.66 -0.78 -10.01
CA SER A 20 -5.64 -0.33 -11.01
C SER A 20 -5.35 1.09 -11.53
N ALA A 21 -4.63 1.93 -10.79
CA ALA A 21 -4.25 3.28 -11.25
C ALA A 21 -3.29 3.27 -12.45
N PHE A 22 -2.63 2.14 -12.74
CA PHE A 22 -1.73 1.99 -13.87
C PHE A 22 -2.43 1.48 -15.15
N TYR A 23 -3.72 1.16 -15.09
CA TYR A 23 -4.50 0.69 -16.23
C TYR A 23 -5.56 1.71 -16.64
N SER A 24 -5.75 1.88 -17.95
CA SER A 24 -6.74 2.81 -18.50
C SER A 24 -8.17 2.45 -18.12
N SER A 25 -8.46 1.16 -17.97
CA SER A 25 -9.73 0.71 -17.39
C SER A 25 -9.59 0.65 -15.87
N ASN A 26 -10.50 1.29 -15.15
CA ASN A 26 -10.50 1.32 -13.69
C ASN A 26 -11.01 0.00 -13.06
N GLN A 27 -10.72 -1.14 -13.69
CA GLN A 27 -11.14 -2.45 -13.22
C GLN A 27 -10.43 -2.78 -11.89
N PRO A 28 -11.16 -3.29 -10.89
CA PRO A 28 -10.58 -3.64 -9.61
C PRO A 28 -9.67 -4.87 -9.77
N THR A 29 -8.37 -4.68 -9.54
CA THR A 29 -7.38 -5.77 -9.61
C THR A 29 -7.25 -6.56 -8.32
N GLY A 30 -7.72 -6.01 -7.18
CA GLY A 30 -7.46 -6.60 -5.86
C GLY A 30 -6.01 -6.43 -5.38
N LEU A 31 -5.15 -5.73 -6.14
CA LEU A 31 -3.72 -5.60 -5.87
C LEU A 31 -3.30 -4.16 -5.51
N ILE A 32 -2.29 -4.07 -4.65
CA ILE A 32 -1.59 -2.83 -4.29
C ILE A 32 -0.10 -2.96 -4.63
N ARG A 33 0.55 -1.82 -4.86
CA ARG A 33 1.99 -1.72 -5.07
C ARG A 33 2.66 -1.10 -3.84
N LEU A 34 3.71 -1.77 -3.37
CA LEU A 34 4.66 -1.26 -2.39
C LEU A 34 5.99 -0.94 -3.07
N SER A 35 6.72 0.03 -2.53
CA SER A 35 8.08 0.36 -2.97
C SER A 35 9.05 0.05 -1.84
N PHE A 36 10.06 -0.78 -2.12
CA PHE A 36 11.08 -1.18 -1.16
C PHE A 36 12.40 -0.40 -1.32
N ALA A 37 12.46 0.57 -2.23
CA ALA A 37 13.60 1.47 -2.38
C ALA A 37 13.63 2.53 -1.26
N LYS A 38 13.95 2.09 -0.04
CA LYS A 38 14.03 2.86 1.21
C LYS A 38 15.18 2.31 2.06
N ASP A 39 15.55 3.02 3.13
CA ASP A 39 16.46 2.50 4.15
C ASP A 39 15.82 1.34 4.94
N ASP A 40 16.68 0.54 5.58
CA ASP A 40 16.31 -0.63 6.35
C ASP A 40 15.30 -0.30 7.45
N ASP A 41 15.49 0.80 8.19
CA ASP A 41 14.60 1.22 9.27
C ASP A 41 13.16 1.45 8.76
N THR A 42 13.03 2.11 7.60
CA THR A 42 11.74 2.32 6.94
C THR A 42 11.13 0.99 6.49
N LEU A 43 11.93 0.05 6.00
CA LEU A 43 11.44 -1.28 5.58
C LEU A 43 10.95 -2.10 6.76
N TYR A 44 11.70 -2.13 7.87
CA TYR A 44 11.32 -2.87 9.07
C TYR A 44 10.07 -2.28 9.72
N GLU A 45 9.98 -0.95 9.86
CA GLU A 45 8.78 -0.33 10.43
C GLU A 45 7.56 -0.51 9.51
N GLY A 46 7.76 -0.42 8.18
CA GLY A 46 6.71 -0.72 7.21
C GLY A 46 6.19 -2.15 7.33
N ALA A 47 7.08 -3.14 7.42
CA ALA A 47 6.72 -4.54 7.61
C ALA A 47 6.00 -4.79 8.95
N ARG A 48 6.49 -4.18 10.04
CA ARG A 48 5.87 -4.27 11.37
C ARG A 48 4.44 -3.73 11.35
N ARG A 49 4.19 -2.58 10.72
CA ARG A 49 2.84 -2.00 10.59
C ARG A 49 1.95 -2.87 9.72
N LEU A 50 2.46 -3.33 8.58
CA LEU A 50 1.71 -4.16 7.64
C LEU A 50 1.28 -5.50 8.25
N SER A 51 2.07 -6.07 9.18
CA SER A 51 1.72 -7.32 9.88
C SER A 51 0.46 -7.25 10.76
N ARG A 52 -0.10 -6.05 10.98
CA ARG A 52 -1.28 -5.82 11.81
C ARG A 52 -2.57 -5.60 11.00
N VAL A 53 -2.45 -5.58 9.68
CA VAL A 53 -3.54 -5.31 8.72
C VAL A 53 -4.48 -6.50 8.59
#